data_AF-A0A1V9ZC99-F1
#
_entry.id   AF-A0A1V9ZC99-F1
#
_cell.length_a   1.000
_cell.length_b   1.000
_cell.length_c   1.000
_cell.angle_alpha   90.00
_cell.angle_beta   90.00
_cell.angle_gamma   90.00
#
_symmetry.space_group_name_H-M   'P 1'
#
loop_
_entity.id
_entity.type
_entity.pdbx_description
1 polymer ?
#
loop_
_entity_poly.entity_id
_entity_poly.type
_entity_poly.pdbx_seq_one_letter_code
_entity_poly.pdbx_strand_id
1 'polypeptide(L)'
;MSHGRTGHWINHSQEHCLVGKKGLAKSASYEDCDIIVAEPTDSSRKPEELYQVIERMVPNGKKLEIFGRRHNLRAGWTTLGNQL
;
A
#
# COMPACT_ATOMS: atom_id res chain seq x y z
N MET A 1 11.83 -6.01 18.05
CA MET A 1 12.30 -4.69 18.53
C MET A 1 11.40 -3.63 17.90
N SER A 2 10.53 -2.98 18.69
CA SER A 2 9.65 -1.92 18.18
C SER A 2 10.48 -0.68 17.88
N HIS A 3 10.62 -0.34 16.60
CA HIS A 3 11.18 0.95 16.23
C HIS A 3 10.21 2.03 16.71
N GLY A 4 10.72 2.94 17.54
CA GLY A 4 9.94 3.95 18.24
C GLY A 4 9.00 4.71 17.31
N ARG A 5 7.75 4.87 17.76
CA ARG A 5 6.73 5.71 17.13
C ARG A 5 7.08 7.19 17.36
N THR A 6 8.20 7.64 16.80
CA THR A 6 8.82 8.94 17.05
C THR A 6 8.08 10.04 16.30
N GLY A 7 6.92 10.44 16.80
CA GLY A 7 6.38 11.74 16.42
C GLY A 7 7.07 12.85 17.20
N HIS A 8 7.07 14.05 16.65
CA HIS A 8 7.78 15.20 17.25
C HIS A 8 7.13 15.66 18.56
N TRP A 9 5.79 15.62 18.62
CA TRP A 9 4.99 16.02 19.79
C TRP A 9 4.06 14.91 20.27
N ILE A 10 3.52 14.10 19.35
CA ILE A 10 2.56 13.01 19.62
C ILE A 10 3.08 11.74 18.95
N ASN A 11 3.05 10.60 19.64
CA ASN A 11 3.47 9.33 19.06
C ASN A 11 2.66 8.98 17.79
N HIS A 12 3.35 8.56 16.73
CA HIS A 12 2.71 8.16 15.49
C HIS A 12 2.26 6.70 15.53
N SER A 13 0.95 6.44 15.50
CA SER A 13 0.39 5.09 15.51
C SER A 13 -0.10 4.60 14.14
N GLN A 14 -0.06 5.46 13.11
CA GLN A 14 -0.59 5.19 11.78
C GLN A 14 0.33 5.70 10.67
N GLU A 15 0.19 5.13 9.48
CA GLU A 15 0.75 5.65 8.23
C GLU A 15 -0.40 6.04 7.30
N HIS A 16 -0.31 7.20 6.66
CA HIS A 16 -1.36 7.67 5.74
C HIS A 16 -1.05 7.28 4.29
N CYS A 17 -2.07 6.82 3.56
CA CYS A 17 -2.00 6.57 2.13
C CYS A 17 -3.02 7.47 1.40
N LEU A 18 -2.55 8.41 0.59
CA LEU A 18 -3.43 9.29 -0.18
C LEU A 18 -3.93 8.57 -1.43
N VAL A 19 -5.24 8.63 -1.68
CA VAL A 19 -5.88 8.02 -2.85
C VAL A 19 -6.34 9.11 -3.82
N GLY A 20 -5.86 9.04 -5.07
CA GLY A 20 -6.17 10.02 -6.10
C GLY A 20 -6.81 9.37 -7.34
N LYS A 21 -7.76 10.07 -7.96
CA LYS A 21 -8.40 9.67 -9.22
C LYS A 21 -8.06 10.64 -10.33
N LYS A 22 -7.55 10.14 -11.46
CA LYS A 22 -7.29 10.94 -12.67
C LYS A 22 -8.29 10.59 -13.78
N GLY A 23 -8.95 11.60 -14.33
CA GLY A 23 -9.93 11.43 -15.40
C GLY A 23 -11.15 10.58 -15.01
N LEU A 24 -11.72 9.87 -15.97
CA LEU A 24 -12.92 9.04 -15.80
C LEU A 24 -12.61 7.58 -15.38
N ALA A 25 -11.53 7.36 -14.64
CA ALA A 25 -11.14 6.02 -14.18
C ALA A 25 -12.32 5.32 -13.47
N LYS A 26 -12.60 4.08 -13.87
CA LYS A 26 -13.65 3.25 -13.27
C LYS A 26 -13.02 2.36 -12.20
N SER A 27 -13.59 2.35 -11.00
CA SER A 27 -13.35 1.32 -9.99
C SER A 27 -14.39 0.23 -10.15
N ALA A 28 -14.01 -1.02 -9.92
CA ALA A 28 -14.94 -2.15 -9.88
C ALA A 28 -15.74 -2.19 -8.58
N SER A 29 -15.16 -1.74 -7.47
CA SER A 29 -15.79 -1.70 -6.14
C SER A 29 -15.31 -0.50 -5.32
N TYR A 30 -16.11 -0.09 -4.33
CA TYR A 30 -15.79 0.88 -3.28
C TYR A 30 -16.20 0.34 -1.89
N GLU A 31 -16.23 -0.98 -1.74
CA GLU A 31 -16.78 -1.67 -0.56
C GLU A 31 -15.80 -1.74 0.62
N ASP A 32 -14.50 -1.56 0.36
CA ASP A 32 -13.47 -1.56 1.39
C ASP A 32 -13.48 -0.28 2.23
N CYS A 33 -13.25 -0.41 3.54
CA CYS A 33 -13.05 0.74 4.42
C CYS A 33 -11.70 1.43 4.16
N ASP A 34 -11.56 2.67 4.62
CA ASP A 34 -10.36 3.49 4.50
C ASP A 34 -9.31 3.22 5.61
N ILE A 35 -9.51 2.18 6.42
CA ILE A 35 -8.62 1.79 7.52
C ILE A 35 -8.13 0.36 7.31
N ILE A 36 -6.81 0.19 7.35
CA ILE A 36 -6.16 -1.13 7.40
C ILE A 36 -5.53 -1.32 8.77
N VAL A 37 -5.92 -2.38 9.47
CA VAL A 37 -5.32 -2.80 10.74
C VAL A 37 -4.42 -4.00 10.46
N ALA A 38 -3.11 -3.83 10.64
CA ALA A 38 -2.13 -4.88 10.39
C ALA A 38 -0.97 -4.78 11.38
N GLU A 39 -0.32 -5.91 11.62
CA GLU A 39 0.90 -5.95 12.44
C GLU A 39 2.09 -5.38 11.65
N PRO A 40 2.88 -4.46 12.23
CA PRO A 40 4.11 -4.00 11.62
C PRO A 40 5.10 -5.16 11.45
N THR A 41 5.65 -5.31 10.25
CA THR A 41 6.67 -6.32 9.95
C THR A 41 8.04 -5.67 9.85
N ASP A 42 8.69 -5.73 8.69
CA ASP A 42 9.97 -5.07 8.45
C ASP A 42 9.79 -3.56 8.32
N SER A 43 10.86 -2.81 8.64
CA SER A 43 10.86 -1.36 8.45
C SER A 43 10.47 -0.99 7.02
N SER A 44 9.58 0.00 6.91
CA SER A 44 8.95 0.51 5.69
C SER A 44 8.05 -0.45 4.91
N ARG A 45 7.90 -1.72 5.32
CA ARG A 45 7.05 -2.69 4.63
C ARG A 45 5.58 -2.38 4.88
N LYS A 46 4.86 -2.13 3.78
CA LYS A 46 3.43 -1.84 3.80
C LYS A 46 2.62 -3.13 4.00
N PRO A 47 1.41 -3.05 4.59
CA PRO A 47 0.56 -4.20 4.83
C PRO A 47 0.14 -4.88 3.52
N GLU A 48 -0.04 -6.20 3.56
CA GLU A 48 -0.42 -7.01 2.41
C GLU A 48 -1.87 -6.73 1.97
N GLU A 49 -2.71 -6.38 2.94
CA GLU A 49 -4.11 -6.02 2.81
C GLU A 49 -4.32 -4.87 1.81
N LEU A 50 -3.36 -3.94 1.71
CA LEU A 50 -3.42 -2.84 0.75
C LEU A 50 -3.51 -3.36 -0.70
N TYR A 51 -2.78 -4.41 -1.04
CA TYR A 51 -2.79 -4.98 -2.38
C TYR A 51 -4.11 -5.69 -2.67
N GLN A 52 -4.73 -6.30 -1.66
CA GLN A 52 -6.04 -6.95 -1.78
C GLN A 52 -7.15 -5.92 -2.03
N VAL A 53 -7.12 -4.79 -1.33
CA VAL A 53 -8.02 -3.65 -1.58
C VAL A 53 -7.85 -3.16 -3.03
N ILE A 54 -6.61 -2.93 -3.47
CA ILE A 54 -6.33 -2.47 -4.84
C ILE A 54 -6.81 -3.49 -5.89
N GLU A 55 -6.65 -4.80 -5.64
CA GLU A 55 -7.14 -5.83 -6.57
C GLU A 55 -8.66 -5.86 -6.66
N ARG A 56 -9.39 -5.66 -5.55
CA ARG A 56 -10.86 -5.54 -5.58
C ARG A 56 -11.31 -4.26 -6.28
N MET A 57 -10.61 -3.15 -6.09
CA MET A 57 -10.91 -1.89 -6.78
C MET A 57 -10.61 -1.95 -8.28
N VAL A 58 -9.50 -2.61 -8.68
CA VAL A 58 -9.04 -2.66 -10.08
C VAL A 58 -8.65 -4.10 -10.46
N PRO A 59 -9.63 -5.01 -10.58
CA PRO A 59 -9.38 -6.42 -10.85
C PRO A 59 -8.75 -6.60 -12.23
N ASN A 60 -7.71 -7.44 -12.33
CA ASN A 60 -6.98 -7.74 -13.57
C ASN A 60 -6.38 -6.50 -14.27
N GLY A 61 -6.37 -5.34 -13.61
CA GLY A 61 -5.71 -4.14 -14.12
C GLY A 61 -4.19 -4.29 -14.14
N LYS A 62 -3.54 -3.59 -15.07
CA LYS A 62 -2.08 -3.40 -15.05
C LYS A 62 -1.75 -2.42 -13.95
N LYS A 63 -0.99 -2.86 -12.95
CA LYS A 63 -0.65 -2.07 -11.76
C LYS A 63 0.84 -1.76 -11.75
N LEU A 64 1.20 -0.58 -11.27
CA LEU A 64 2.59 -0.13 -11.18
C LEU A 64 2.89 0.22 -9.71
N GLU A 65 3.94 -0.38 -9.17
CA GLU A 65 4.49 -0.02 -7.87
C GLU A 65 5.87 0.62 -8.05
N ILE A 66 6.05 1.82 -7.52
CA ILE A 66 7.29 2.58 -7.59
C ILE A 66 7.96 2.56 -6.22
N PHE A 67 9.28 2.44 -6.19
CA PHE A 67 10.11 2.25 -5.00
C PHE A 67 9.93 0.89 -4.31
N GLY A 68 9.45 -0.11 -5.05
CA GLY A 68 9.32 -1.47 -4.54
C GLY A 68 10.66 -2.18 -4.37
N ARG A 69 10.69 -3.14 -3.45
CA ARG A 69 11.79 -4.08 -3.18
C ARG A 69 11.39 -5.49 -3.60
N ARG A 70 12.30 -6.47 -3.47
CA ARG A 70 12.02 -7.88 -3.82
C ARG A 70 10.74 -8.46 -3.21
N HIS A 71 10.41 -8.09 -1.98
CA HIS A 71 9.20 -8.58 -1.31
C HIS A 71 7.91 -7.96 -1.85
N ASN A 72 8.00 -6.94 -2.71
CA ASN A 72 6.85 -6.31 -3.37
C ASN A 72 6.50 -6.96 -4.72
N LEU A 73 7.33 -7.88 -5.24
CA LEU A 73 7.08 -8.55 -6.52
C LEU A 73 5.80 -9.40 -6.46
N ARG A 74 4.85 -9.12 -7.36
CA ARG A 74 3.51 -9.70 -7.38
C ARG A 74 3.03 -9.93 -8.82
N ALA A 75 2.23 -10.97 -9.05
CA ALA A 75 1.60 -11.19 -10.34
C ALA A 75 0.64 -10.03 -10.70
N GLY A 76 0.66 -9.57 -11.96
CA GLY A 76 -0.16 -8.44 -12.41
C GLY A 76 0.39 -7.06 -12.05
N TRP A 77 1.52 -6.99 -11.36
CA TRP A 77 2.21 -5.75 -11.01
C TRP A 77 3.53 -5.63 -11.77
N THR A 78 3.79 -4.43 -12.30
CA THR A 78 5.13 -4.00 -12.65
C THR A 78 5.72 -3.29 -11.44
N THR A 79 6.85 -3.75 -10.93
CA THR A 79 7.53 -3.13 -9.79
C THR A 79 8.82 -2.46 -10.26
N LEU A 80 9.02 -1.20 -9.87
CA LEU A 80 10.23 -0.42 -10.13
C LEU A 80 10.89 -0.02 -8.81
N GLY A 81 12.20 -0.25 -8.68
CA GLY A 81 12.96 0.14 -7.51
C GLY A 81 14.46 -0.14 -7.69
N ASN A 82 15.29 0.58 -6.93
CA ASN A 82 16.76 0.44 -6.98
C ASN A 82 17.29 -0.71 -6.09
N GLN A 83 16.40 -1.48 -5.47
CA GLN A 83 16.70 -2.62 -4.58
C GLN A 83 15.95 -3.89 -5.01
N LEU A 84 15.67 -4.01 -6.32
CA LEU A 84 15.04 -5.19 -6.92
C LEU A 84 16.04 -6.32 -7.17
#